data_AF-A0A258EWU3-F1
#
_entry.id   AF-A0A258EWU3-F1
#
_cell.length_a   1.000
_cell.length_b   1.000
_cell.length_c   1.000
_cell.angle_alpha   90.00
_cell.angle_beta   90.00
_cell.angle_gamma   90.00
#
_symmetry.space_group_name_H-M   'P 1'
#
loop_
_entity.id
_entity.type
_entity.pdbx_description
1 polymer ?
#
loop_
_entity_poly.entity_id
_entity_poly.type
_entity_poly.pdbx_seq_one_letter_code
_entity_poly.pdbx_strand_id
1 'polypeptide(L)'
;MIFQIKSFFNLKTKAKYVLLTALVLHISGQTNAQDNRSFQVFQFPANKIPTIDGNSDDWKIVPKNYVVGMDQLWDDSGKQPKADPKNLDISVKVGWVKGLNRLYFLYEAYDDYWDFSLPGLHNDTFELIVDADQSGGPFIDRFHPNPNLTNTMDAYFSYHGVHAQNYHIFTPAVEKDWTMVWGSQPWIKNLPYANASYHYDFKPGQGGKLTLEFWITPFDYAGNDPSRAIESILTENKNIGLCWAIIDYDDVNKTENNGFWNLSKEHKMYGNASYSLPFKLMPLENQFKKDIEAKWSFKVVNMVKREVAFFDESEGEINSWDWDFGDGTTATTQNPIHQYKEAGKYVVILKIKGPKGTSQLSKVWDVAVK
;
A
#
# COMPACT_ATOMS: atom_id res chain seq x y z
N MET A 1 -28.49 75.30 43.77
CA MET A 1 -29.97 75.21 43.70
C MET A 1 -30.30 73.75 43.43
N ILE A 2 -30.20 72.81 44.39
CA ILE A 2 -31.02 72.57 45.59
C ILE A 2 -32.52 72.43 45.26
N PHE A 3 -32.96 71.16 45.33
CA PHE A 3 -34.30 70.60 45.58
C PHE A 3 -35.46 70.85 44.61
N GLN A 4 -36.03 69.77 44.09
CA GLN A 4 -37.33 69.30 44.58
C GLN A 4 -37.54 67.79 44.41
N ILE A 5 -37.93 67.17 45.52
CA ILE A 5 -38.47 65.81 45.65
C ILE A 5 -39.99 65.94 45.61
N LYS A 6 -40.67 65.08 44.84
CA LYS A 6 -41.98 64.53 45.25
C LYS A 6 -42.06 63.05 44.87
N SER A 7 -42.06 62.22 45.91
CA SER A 7 -42.48 60.82 45.95
C SER A 7 -44.00 60.74 45.76
N PHE A 8 -44.53 59.63 45.21
CA PHE A 8 -45.40 58.68 45.94
C PHE A 8 -45.77 57.46 45.06
N PHE A 9 -45.32 56.29 45.52
CA PHE A 9 -45.94 54.95 45.53
C PHE A 9 -47.01 54.57 44.47
N ASN A 10 -46.81 53.45 43.75
CA ASN A 10 -47.29 52.13 44.22
C ASN A 10 -46.98 50.97 43.24
N LEU A 11 -46.27 49.96 43.76
CA LEU A 11 -46.55 48.51 43.68
C LEU A 11 -47.20 47.92 42.40
N LYS A 12 -46.42 47.11 41.65
CA LYS A 12 -46.43 45.63 41.77
C LYS A 12 -45.55 44.97 40.70
N THR A 13 -44.56 44.24 41.19
CA THR A 13 -43.73 43.26 40.52
C THR A 13 -44.56 42.11 39.94
N LYS A 14 -44.33 41.78 38.66
CA LYS A 14 -44.48 40.41 38.13
C LYS A 14 -43.26 40.11 37.26
N ALA A 15 -42.24 39.48 37.85
CA ALA A 15 -41.19 38.83 37.08
C ALA A 15 -41.78 37.56 36.47
N LYS A 16 -41.91 37.50 35.14
CA LYS A 16 -42.12 36.25 34.40
C LYS A 16 -40.74 35.63 34.18
N TYR A 17 -40.49 34.49 34.81
CA TYR A 17 -39.40 33.61 34.42
C TYR A 17 -39.72 33.05 33.03
N VAL A 18 -38.97 33.48 32.02
CA VAL A 18 -38.93 32.79 30.73
C VAL A 18 -37.94 31.65 30.88
N LEU A 19 -38.47 30.43 31.00
CA LEU A 19 -37.69 29.21 30.95
C LEU A 19 -37.21 29.04 29.50
N LEU A 20 -35.98 29.44 29.21
CA LEU A 20 -35.35 29.20 27.91
C LEU A 20 -35.03 27.70 27.84
N THR A 21 -35.91 26.90 27.25
CA THR A 21 -35.61 25.52 26.89
C THR A 21 -34.68 25.56 25.69
N ALA A 22 -33.38 25.39 25.94
CA ALA A 22 -32.41 25.14 24.89
C ALA A 22 -32.73 23.78 24.27
N LEU A 23 -33.40 23.80 23.11
CA LEU A 23 -33.56 22.63 22.26
C LEU A 23 -32.18 22.33 21.65
N VAL A 24 -31.38 21.50 22.33
CA VAL A 24 -30.18 20.91 21.73
C VAL A 24 -30.67 19.88 20.72
N LEU A 25 -30.86 20.31 19.48
CA LEU A 25 -30.90 19.41 18.33
C LEU A 25 -29.57 18.65 18.31
N HIS A 26 -29.57 17.44 18.87
CA HIS A 26 -28.57 16.44 18.54
C HIS A 26 -28.75 16.11 17.07
N ILE A 27 -28.07 16.85 16.20
CA ILE A 27 -27.72 16.32 14.89
C ILE A 27 -26.73 15.21 15.21
N SER A 28 -27.23 14.00 15.37
CA SER A 28 -26.42 12.82 15.15
C SER A 28 -26.00 12.90 13.69
N GLY A 29 -24.86 13.54 13.44
CA GLY A 29 -24.11 13.24 12.24
C GLY A 29 -23.91 11.75 12.29
N GLN A 30 -24.61 11.01 11.44
CA GLN A 30 -24.08 9.74 10.98
C GLN A 30 -22.77 10.11 10.30
N THR A 31 -21.70 10.10 11.08
CA THR A 31 -20.41 9.76 10.52
C THR A 31 -20.66 8.35 9.99
N ASN A 32 -20.85 8.23 8.68
CA ASN A 32 -20.69 6.94 8.04
C ASN A 32 -19.29 6.50 8.47
N ALA A 33 -19.22 5.55 9.39
CA ALA A 33 -17.96 4.99 9.82
C ALA A 33 -17.25 4.56 8.54
N GLN A 34 -16.07 5.12 8.31
CA GLN A 34 -15.17 4.71 7.25
C GLN A 34 -15.10 3.19 7.26
N ASP A 35 -15.11 2.57 6.08
CA ASP A 35 -15.22 1.12 5.96
C ASP A 35 -14.16 0.40 6.84
N ASN A 36 -14.63 -0.43 7.78
CA ASN A 36 -13.80 -1.07 8.80
C ASN A 36 -13.17 -2.39 8.32
N ARG A 37 -13.40 -2.80 7.07
CA ARG A 37 -12.76 -4.00 6.51
C ARG A 37 -11.25 -3.79 6.42
N SER A 38 -10.51 -4.88 6.58
CA SER A 38 -9.06 -4.90 6.41
C SER A 38 -8.66 -6.19 5.71
N PHE A 39 -7.60 -6.10 4.93
CA PHE A 39 -7.12 -7.19 4.08
C PHE A 39 -5.64 -7.47 4.36
N GLN A 40 -5.16 -8.60 3.84
CA GLN A 40 -3.80 -9.06 4.05
C GLN A 40 -3.02 -9.01 2.75
N VAL A 41 -1.74 -8.62 2.83
CA VAL A 41 -0.79 -8.67 1.72
C VAL A 41 0.22 -9.77 2.01
N PHE A 42 0.34 -10.73 1.11
CA PHE A 42 1.17 -11.91 1.30
C PHE A 42 2.67 -11.58 1.16
N GLN A 43 3.51 -11.96 2.11
CA GLN A 43 4.96 -11.83 1.96
C GLN A 43 5.52 -13.03 1.21
N PHE A 44 5.97 -12.81 -0.02
CA PHE A 44 6.72 -13.81 -0.78
C PHE A 44 8.11 -14.04 -0.16
N PRO A 45 8.56 -15.31 -0.04
CA PRO A 45 9.95 -15.63 0.24
C PRO A 45 10.86 -15.04 -0.84
N ALA A 46 12.07 -14.59 -0.47
CA ALA A 46 13.01 -13.96 -1.40
C ALA A 46 13.44 -14.86 -2.58
N ASN A 47 13.30 -16.19 -2.45
CA ASN A 47 13.57 -17.17 -3.51
C ASN A 47 12.32 -17.63 -4.28
N LYS A 48 11.18 -16.95 -4.06
CA LYS A 48 9.88 -17.24 -4.71
C LYS A 48 9.18 -15.94 -5.11
N ILE A 49 9.95 -14.94 -5.55
CA ILE A 49 9.40 -13.69 -6.09
C ILE A 49 8.62 -14.05 -7.35
N PRO A 50 7.34 -13.61 -7.49
CA PRO A 50 6.56 -13.94 -8.66
C PRO A 50 7.15 -13.27 -9.91
N THR A 51 7.16 -14.01 -11.01
CA THR A 51 7.57 -13.52 -12.32
C THR A 51 6.40 -12.74 -12.93
N ILE A 52 6.68 -11.69 -13.71
CA ILE A 52 5.64 -10.98 -14.46
C ILE A 52 5.62 -11.54 -15.87
N ASP A 53 4.87 -12.62 -16.09
CA ASP A 53 4.75 -13.28 -17.38
C ASP A 53 3.29 -13.60 -17.79
N GLY A 54 2.32 -13.35 -16.91
CA GLY A 54 0.91 -13.59 -17.14
C GLY A 54 0.47 -15.00 -16.71
N ASN A 55 1.36 -15.77 -16.06
CA ASN A 55 1.06 -17.09 -15.53
C ASN A 55 0.92 -17.07 -14.01
N SER A 56 -0.28 -17.40 -13.51
CA SER A 56 -0.59 -17.39 -12.07
C SER A 56 0.03 -18.54 -11.26
N ASP A 57 0.87 -19.39 -11.84
CA ASP A 57 1.50 -20.54 -11.17
C ASP A 57 2.31 -20.15 -9.92
N ASP A 58 3.05 -19.04 -9.97
CA ASP A 58 3.85 -18.54 -8.84
C ASP A 58 2.97 -18.15 -7.63
N TRP A 59 1.70 -17.82 -7.89
CA TRP A 59 0.72 -17.40 -6.88
C TRP A 59 -0.03 -18.56 -6.22
N LYS A 60 0.22 -19.81 -6.63
CA LYS A 60 -0.40 -21.01 -6.00
C LYS A 60 -0.01 -21.17 -4.54
N ILE A 61 1.09 -20.56 -4.11
CA ILE A 61 1.54 -20.57 -2.71
C ILE A 61 0.74 -19.60 -1.83
N VAL A 62 -0.02 -18.66 -2.42
CA VAL A 62 -0.78 -17.65 -1.69
C VAL A 62 -2.10 -18.25 -1.21
N PRO A 63 -2.35 -18.31 0.12
CA PRO A 63 -3.57 -18.90 0.65
C PRO A 63 -4.85 -18.14 0.27
N LYS A 64 -5.99 -18.84 0.26
CA LYS A 64 -7.29 -18.28 -0.16
C LYS A 64 -7.75 -17.08 0.68
N ASN A 65 -7.33 -16.96 1.94
CA ASN A 65 -7.70 -15.83 2.81
C ASN A 65 -7.00 -14.51 2.43
N TYR A 66 -6.05 -14.51 1.49
CA TYR A 66 -5.45 -13.31 0.90
C TYR A 66 -6.17 -12.85 -0.39
N VAL A 67 -7.17 -13.62 -0.86
CA VAL A 67 -7.92 -13.30 -2.07
C VAL A 67 -9.01 -12.29 -1.74
N VAL A 68 -9.03 -11.19 -2.47
CA VAL A 68 -10.14 -10.22 -2.46
C VAL A 68 -10.94 -10.44 -3.73
N GLY A 69 -12.12 -11.05 -3.60
CA GLY A 69 -13.00 -11.40 -4.71
C GLY A 69 -14.12 -10.40 -4.95
N MET A 70 -14.90 -10.66 -5.99
CA MET A 70 -16.09 -9.88 -6.37
C MET A 70 -17.10 -9.69 -5.23
N ASP A 71 -17.16 -10.63 -4.27
CA ASP A 71 -18.02 -10.55 -3.07
C ASP A 71 -17.66 -9.40 -2.11
N GLN A 72 -16.49 -8.78 -2.31
CA GLN A 72 -16.02 -7.63 -1.54
C GLN A 72 -16.29 -6.28 -2.24
N LEU A 73 -16.86 -6.28 -3.45
CA LEU A 73 -17.10 -5.08 -4.25
C LEU A 73 -18.60 -4.74 -4.30
N TRP A 74 -18.92 -3.50 -4.65
CA TRP A 74 -20.27 -3.04 -4.96
C TRP A 74 -20.26 -2.07 -6.12
N ASP A 75 -21.36 -2.07 -6.85
CA ASP A 75 -21.70 -0.99 -7.75
C ASP A 75 -22.50 0.07 -7.00
N ASP A 76 -21.89 1.22 -6.74
CA ASP A 76 -22.53 2.35 -6.08
C ASP A 76 -23.28 3.26 -7.07
N SER A 77 -23.17 3.00 -8.38
CA SER A 77 -24.00 3.66 -9.40
C SER A 77 -25.43 3.12 -9.43
N GLY A 78 -25.65 1.91 -8.88
CA GLY A 78 -26.95 1.24 -8.82
C GLY A 78 -27.39 0.60 -10.14
N LYS A 79 -26.51 0.50 -11.14
CA LYS A 79 -26.79 -0.19 -12.42
C LYS A 79 -26.89 -1.70 -12.21
N GLN A 80 -26.03 -2.24 -11.36
CA GLN A 80 -25.93 -3.66 -11.05
C GLN A 80 -26.29 -3.88 -9.57
N PRO A 81 -27.52 -4.32 -9.23
CA PRO A 81 -27.95 -4.48 -7.84
C PRO A 81 -27.23 -5.63 -7.11
N LYS A 82 -26.62 -6.55 -7.85
CA LYS A 82 -25.85 -7.68 -7.30
C LYS A 82 -24.85 -8.16 -8.35
N ALA A 83 -23.67 -8.60 -7.91
CA ALA A 83 -22.71 -9.27 -8.78
C ALA A 83 -23.30 -10.55 -9.41
N ASP A 84 -23.11 -10.69 -10.72
CA ASP A 84 -23.38 -11.92 -11.46
C ASP A 84 -22.04 -12.46 -12.01
N PRO A 85 -21.52 -13.59 -11.50
CA PRO A 85 -20.25 -14.14 -11.96
C PRO A 85 -20.29 -14.67 -13.39
N LYS A 86 -21.47 -14.70 -14.04
CA LYS A 86 -21.58 -14.97 -15.48
C LYS A 86 -21.43 -13.73 -16.34
N ASN A 87 -21.58 -12.55 -15.75
CA ASN A 87 -21.27 -11.26 -16.36
C ASN A 87 -19.81 -10.93 -16.04
N LEU A 88 -19.51 -10.66 -14.77
CA LEU A 88 -18.19 -10.27 -14.29
C LEU A 88 -17.85 -11.02 -13.00
N ASP A 89 -16.70 -11.70 -12.98
CA ASP A 89 -16.16 -12.35 -11.78
C ASP A 89 -14.65 -12.09 -11.67
N ILE A 90 -14.24 -11.47 -10.57
CA ILE A 90 -12.85 -11.03 -10.37
C ILE A 90 -12.28 -11.60 -9.07
N SER A 91 -10.96 -11.76 -9.08
CA SER A 91 -10.19 -12.00 -7.87
C SER A 91 -8.84 -11.28 -7.93
N VAL A 92 -8.48 -10.65 -6.81
CA VAL A 92 -7.20 -9.95 -6.65
C VAL A 92 -6.42 -10.60 -5.52
N LYS A 93 -5.15 -10.87 -5.76
CA LYS A 93 -4.16 -11.15 -4.72
C LYS A 93 -3.11 -10.05 -4.72
N VAL A 94 -2.69 -9.64 -3.53
CA VAL A 94 -1.61 -8.68 -3.36
C VAL A 94 -0.50 -9.34 -2.57
N GLY A 95 0.73 -9.19 -3.06
CA GLY A 95 1.93 -9.68 -2.42
C GLY A 95 3.02 -8.62 -2.31
N TRP A 96 4.03 -8.89 -1.50
CA TRP A 96 5.20 -8.04 -1.34
C TRP A 96 6.43 -8.88 -1.00
N VAL A 97 7.62 -8.31 -1.18
CA VAL A 97 8.89 -8.96 -0.81
C VAL A 97 9.68 -8.00 0.07
N LYS A 98 10.03 -8.47 1.27
CA LYS A 98 10.83 -7.69 2.22
C LYS A 98 12.16 -7.28 1.60
N GLY A 99 12.45 -5.97 1.62
CA GLY A 99 13.68 -5.39 1.09
C GLY A 99 13.66 -5.04 -0.40
N LEU A 100 12.61 -5.40 -1.16
CA LEU A 100 12.49 -5.01 -2.58
C LEU A 100 11.59 -3.80 -2.81
N ASN A 101 10.82 -3.42 -1.79
CA ASN A 101 9.98 -2.23 -1.82
C ASN A 101 8.97 -2.19 -2.99
N ARG A 102 8.39 -3.34 -3.31
CA ARG A 102 7.42 -3.52 -4.39
C ARG A 102 6.16 -4.20 -3.87
N LEU A 103 5.03 -3.79 -4.44
CA LEU A 103 3.75 -4.50 -4.34
C LEU A 103 3.53 -5.25 -5.64
N TYR A 104 3.27 -6.54 -5.53
CA TYR A 104 2.95 -7.45 -6.62
C TYR A 104 1.44 -7.70 -6.60
N PHE A 105 0.85 -7.83 -7.77
CA PHE A 105 -0.58 -8.04 -7.95
C PHE A 105 -0.82 -9.14 -8.96
N LEU A 106 -1.78 -10.00 -8.63
CA LEU A 106 -2.43 -10.90 -9.57
C LEU A 106 -3.90 -10.50 -9.62
N TYR A 107 -4.34 -10.09 -10.80
CA TYR A 107 -5.74 -9.85 -11.13
C TYR A 107 -6.19 -10.95 -12.10
N GLU A 108 -7.12 -11.79 -11.66
CA GLU A 108 -7.76 -12.79 -12.50
C GLU A 108 -9.23 -12.40 -12.65
N ALA A 109 -9.69 -12.27 -13.89
CA ALA A 109 -11.05 -11.86 -14.19
C ALA A 109 -11.66 -12.71 -15.30
N TYR A 110 -12.93 -13.05 -15.13
CA TYR A 110 -13.81 -13.43 -16.21
C TYR A 110 -14.74 -12.25 -16.50
N ASP A 111 -14.96 -12.00 -17.79
CA ASP A 111 -15.96 -11.06 -18.28
C ASP A 111 -16.73 -11.72 -19.43
N ASP A 112 -18.00 -11.36 -19.62
CA ASP A 112 -18.84 -11.83 -20.71
C ASP A 112 -18.70 -10.99 -21.99
N TYR A 113 -18.16 -9.79 -21.86
CA TYR A 113 -17.83 -8.90 -22.95
C TYR A 113 -16.60 -8.05 -22.58
N TRP A 114 -15.48 -8.27 -23.25
CA TRP A 114 -14.30 -7.42 -23.08
C TRP A 114 -14.26 -6.29 -24.13
N ASP A 115 -14.39 -5.04 -23.71
CA ASP A 115 -14.15 -3.83 -24.50
C ASP A 115 -12.72 -3.31 -24.35
N PHE A 116 -11.96 -3.39 -25.44
CA PHE A 116 -10.60 -2.85 -25.52
C PHE A 116 -10.23 -2.44 -26.96
N SER A 117 -11.25 -2.13 -27.77
CA SER A 117 -11.06 -1.84 -29.20
C SER A 117 -10.70 -0.39 -29.51
N LEU A 118 -10.95 0.52 -28.57
CA LEU A 118 -10.68 1.94 -28.73
C LEU A 118 -9.32 2.35 -28.13
N PRO A 119 -8.63 3.35 -28.73
CA PRO A 119 -7.32 3.79 -28.26
C PRO A 119 -7.37 4.64 -26.98
N GLY A 120 -8.57 5.08 -26.57
CA GLY A 120 -8.78 5.99 -25.44
C GLY A 120 -9.08 5.30 -24.11
N LEU A 121 -9.72 6.06 -23.22
CA LEU A 121 -10.17 5.62 -21.88
C LEU A 121 -11.35 4.65 -21.90
N HIS A 122 -11.99 4.48 -23.05
CA HIS A 122 -13.08 3.53 -23.22
C HIS A 122 -12.49 2.11 -23.37
N ASN A 123 -12.36 1.42 -22.24
CA ASN A 123 -11.81 0.09 -22.09
C ASN A 123 -12.26 -0.48 -20.75
N ASP A 124 -12.44 -1.79 -20.64
CA ASP A 124 -12.48 -2.43 -19.32
C ASP A 124 -11.23 -2.13 -18.54
N THR A 125 -11.41 -1.79 -17.27
CA THR A 125 -10.34 -1.19 -16.49
C THR A 125 -10.31 -1.76 -15.09
N PHE A 126 -9.10 -2.10 -14.64
CA PHE A 126 -8.76 -2.26 -13.24
C PHE A 126 -8.09 -0.97 -12.73
N GLU A 127 -8.82 -0.11 -12.04
CA GLU A 127 -8.30 1.16 -11.51
C GLU A 127 -7.80 0.95 -10.08
N LEU A 128 -6.49 1.12 -9.84
CA LEU A 128 -5.81 0.86 -8.57
C LEU A 128 -5.31 2.14 -7.91
N ILE A 129 -5.66 2.33 -6.64
CA ILE A 129 -5.21 3.42 -5.78
C ILE A 129 -4.27 2.87 -4.71
N VAL A 130 -3.17 3.56 -4.49
CA VAL A 130 -2.11 3.16 -3.56
C VAL A 130 -1.71 4.34 -2.69
N ASP A 131 -1.81 4.19 -1.38
CA ASP A 131 -1.46 5.19 -0.37
C ASP A 131 -0.66 4.49 0.75
N ALA A 132 0.63 4.24 0.49
CA ALA A 132 1.43 3.33 1.31
C ALA A 132 1.90 3.91 2.66
N ASP A 133 1.77 5.22 2.87
CA ASP A 133 1.93 5.86 4.18
C ASP A 133 0.59 6.12 4.89
N GLN A 134 -0.53 5.82 4.22
CA GLN A 134 -1.89 6.11 4.70
C GLN A 134 -2.13 7.60 4.98
N SER A 135 -1.49 8.49 4.20
CA SER A 135 -1.67 9.94 4.29
C SER A 135 -3.14 10.36 4.11
N GLY A 136 -3.89 9.59 3.33
CA GLY A 136 -5.29 9.83 3.02
C GLY A 136 -5.52 11.13 2.25
N GLY A 137 -6.78 11.53 2.14
CA GLY A 137 -7.14 12.82 1.56
C GLY A 137 -7.08 12.88 0.03
N PRO A 138 -7.49 14.02 -0.52
CA PRO A 138 -7.62 14.20 -1.97
C PRO A 138 -6.26 14.42 -2.64
N PHE A 139 -5.97 13.61 -3.67
CA PHE A 139 -4.70 13.63 -4.41
C PHE A 139 -4.82 14.11 -5.86
N ILE A 140 -6.03 14.53 -6.26
CA ILE A 140 -6.28 15.22 -7.52
C ILE A 140 -6.97 16.57 -7.26
N ASP A 141 -6.75 17.51 -8.17
CA ASP A 141 -7.24 18.89 -8.11
C ASP A 141 -8.77 18.98 -8.02
N ARG A 142 -9.49 18.12 -8.74
CA ARG A 142 -10.97 18.08 -8.70
C ARG A 142 -11.53 17.90 -7.29
N PHE A 143 -10.82 17.20 -6.40
CA PHE A 143 -11.25 16.98 -5.01
C PHE A 143 -10.51 17.85 -3.99
N HIS A 144 -9.49 18.59 -4.42
CA HIS A 144 -8.75 19.52 -3.56
C HIS A 144 -8.35 20.79 -4.31
N PRO A 145 -9.32 21.61 -4.72
CA PRO A 145 -9.00 22.83 -5.46
C PRO A 145 -8.17 23.75 -4.54
N ASN A 146 -6.90 23.96 -4.88
CA ASN A 146 -6.10 24.99 -4.22
C ASN A 146 -6.61 26.35 -4.72
N PRO A 147 -7.26 27.18 -3.87
CA PRO A 147 -7.89 28.41 -4.32
C PRO A 147 -6.87 29.44 -4.84
N ASN A 148 -5.59 29.26 -4.53
CA ASN A 148 -4.50 30.10 -5.03
C ASN A 148 -4.00 29.66 -6.42
N LEU A 149 -4.39 28.47 -6.91
CA LEU A 149 -4.07 27.97 -8.24
C LEU A 149 -5.31 28.11 -9.12
N THR A 150 -5.37 29.21 -9.86
CA THR A 150 -6.50 29.50 -10.76
C THR A 150 -6.36 28.86 -12.13
N ASN A 151 -5.16 28.34 -12.46
CA ASN A 151 -4.85 27.61 -13.68
C ASN A 151 -4.89 26.10 -13.42
N THR A 152 -5.71 25.37 -14.20
CA THR A 152 -5.89 23.92 -14.08
C THR A 152 -4.61 23.13 -14.35
N MET A 153 -3.73 23.61 -15.23
CA MET A 153 -2.44 22.95 -15.49
C MET A 153 -1.48 23.12 -14.32
N ASP A 154 -1.46 24.30 -13.69
CA ASP A 154 -0.64 24.49 -12.50
C ASP A 154 -1.16 23.60 -11.36
N ALA A 155 -2.48 23.46 -11.21
CA ALA A 155 -3.08 22.54 -10.25
C ALA A 155 -2.68 21.07 -10.51
N TYR A 156 -2.74 20.63 -11.77
CA TYR A 156 -2.30 19.29 -12.19
C TYR A 156 -0.83 18.98 -11.83
N PHE A 157 0.07 19.95 -11.98
CA PHE A 157 1.48 19.79 -11.62
C PHE A 157 1.78 20.02 -10.13
N SER A 158 0.86 20.63 -9.38
CA SER A 158 1.13 21.06 -8.01
C SER A 158 1.01 19.99 -6.95
N TYR A 159 0.38 18.84 -7.24
CA TYR A 159 0.22 17.65 -6.38
C TYR A 159 -0.13 17.99 -4.91
N HIS A 160 -1.35 17.72 -4.47
CA HIS A 160 -1.95 18.32 -3.26
C HIS A 160 -1.41 17.87 -1.87
N GLY A 161 -0.12 17.59 -1.72
CA GLY A 161 0.48 17.19 -0.44
C GLY A 161 -0.02 15.82 0.04
N VAL A 162 -0.59 15.04 -0.88
CA VAL A 162 -1.02 13.66 -0.66
C VAL A 162 -0.13 12.75 -1.50
N HIS A 163 0.26 11.62 -0.92
CA HIS A 163 1.24 10.71 -1.49
C HIS A 163 0.60 9.48 -2.13
N ALA A 164 -0.68 9.55 -2.45
CA ALA A 164 -1.36 8.46 -3.14
C ALA A 164 -1.08 8.48 -4.65
N GLN A 165 -1.03 7.29 -5.26
CA GLN A 165 -0.96 7.09 -6.70
C GLN A 165 -2.26 6.44 -7.18
N ASN A 166 -2.72 6.79 -8.38
CA ASN A 166 -3.82 6.11 -9.06
C ASN A 166 -3.37 5.63 -10.44
N TYR A 167 -3.50 4.32 -10.68
CA TYR A 167 -3.19 3.61 -11.90
C TYR A 167 -4.49 3.12 -12.54
N HIS A 168 -4.85 3.68 -13.68
CA HIS A 168 -5.97 3.25 -14.50
C HIS A 168 -5.46 2.18 -15.48
N ILE A 169 -5.54 0.90 -15.10
CA ILE A 169 -4.92 -0.22 -15.82
C ILE A 169 -5.92 -0.81 -16.81
N PHE A 170 -5.56 -0.84 -18.09
CA PHE A 170 -6.45 -1.32 -19.15
C PHE A 170 -6.39 -2.85 -19.25
N THR A 171 -7.55 -3.51 -19.26
CA THR A 171 -7.63 -4.97 -19.21
C THR A 171 -8.36 -5.53 -20.44
N PRO A 172 -7.65 -6.14 -21.41
CA PRO A 172 -6.22 -6.01 -21.66
C PRO A 172 -5.87 -4.67 -22.34
N ALA A 173 -4.58 -4.32 -22.35
CA ALA A 173 -4.07 -3.22 -23.15
C ALA A 173 -3.57 -3.73 -24.51
N VAL A 174 -4.25 -3.33 -25.59
CA VAL A 174 -3.86 -3.66 -26.97
C VAL A 174 -3.53 -2.37 -27.70
N GLU A 175 -2.33 -2.31 -28.32
CA GLU A 175 -1.84 -1.15 -29.08
C GLU A 175 -1.81 0.19 -28.29
N LYS A 176 -1.77 0.10 -26.96
CA LYS A 176 -1.63 1.25 -26.05
C LYS A 176 -0.83 0.87 -24.81
N ASP A 177 -0.42 1.89 -24.05
CA ASP A 177 0.23 1.68 -22.75
C ASP A 177 -0.64 0.83 -21.84
N TRP A 178 -0.03 -0.02 -21.02
CA TRP A 178 -0.76 -0.91 -20.11
C TRP A 178 -1.60 -0.16 -19.07
N THR A 179 -1.23 1.08 -18.76
CA THR A 179 -1.93 1.91 -17.78
C THR A 179 -1.79 3.40 -18.08
N MET A 180 -2.80 4.17 -17.71
CA MET A 180 -2.70 5.61 -17.50
C MET A 180 -2.49 5.88 -16.00
N VAL A 181 -1.56 6.76 -15.65
CA VAL A 181 -1.40 7.24 -14.28
C VAL A 181 -2.14 8.56 -14.14
N TRP A 182 -3.03 8.66 -13.14
CA TRP A 182 -3.61 9.95 -12.79
C TRP A 182 -2.56 10.83 -12.11
N GLY A 183 -2.39 12.05 -12.64
CA GLY A 183 -1.40 13.00 -12.17
C GLY A 183 -0.20 13.15 -13.11
N SER A 184 0.71 14.03 -12.72
CA SER A 184 1.84 14.47 -13.55
C SER A 184 3.06 13.54 -13.57
N GLN A 185 2.94 12.30 -13.09
CA GLN A 185 4.05 11.36 -12.90
C GLN A 185 3.91 10.07 -13.75
N PRO A 186 3.70 10.14 -15.07
CA PRO A 186 3.52 8.95 -15.91
C PRO A 186 4.77 8.05 -15.98
N TRP A 187 5.90 8.44 -15.39
CA TRP A 187 7.10 7.63 -15.30
C TRP A 187 6.98 6.46 -14.32
N ILE A 188 6.06 6.51 -13.34
CA ILE A 188 5.90 5.45 -12.32
C ILE A 188 5.41 4.12 -12.91
N LYS A 189 4.77 4.14 -14.09
CA LYS A 189 4.27 2.95 -14.78
C LYS A 189 5.30 2.24 -15.67
N ASN A 190 6.54 2.72 -15.69
CA ASN A 190 7.63 2.15 -16.49
C ASN A 190 8.68 1.49 -15.60
N LEU A 191 9.50 0.61 -16.18
CA LEU A 191 10.73 0.15 -15.52
C LEU A 191 11.61 1.37 -15.16
N PRO A 192 12.23 1.40 -13.97
CA PRO A 192 12.35 0.31 -12.99
C PRO A 192 11.26 0.29 -11.89
N TYR A 193 10.17 1.03 -12.06
CA TYR A 193 9.14 1.26 -11.03
C TYR A 193 7.87 0.44 -11.22
N ALA A 194 7.59 -0.03 -12.43
CA ALA A 194 6.52 -0.98 -12.66
C ALA A 194 6.80 -1.91 -13.83
N ASN A 195 6.10 -3.04 -13.85
CA ASN A 195 6.04 -3.95 -14.99
C ASN A 195 4.71 -4.71 -14.96
N ALA A 196 4.17 -5.06 -16.13
CA ALA A 196 2.92 -5.80 -16.26
C ALA A 196 2.98 -6.83 -17.39
N SER A 197 2.23 -7.92 -17.26
CA SER A 197 2.01 -8.92 -18.31
C SER A 197 0.58 -9.45 -18.25
N TYR A 198 0.06 -9.86 -19.40
CA TYR A 198 -1.30 -10.37 -19.56
C TYR A 198 -1.27 -11.77 -20.19
N HIS A 199 -2.24 -12.60 -19.80
CA HIS A 199 -2.60 -13.82 -20.51
C HIS A 199 -4.11 -13.85 -20.76
N TYR A 200 -4.49 -13.97 -22.03
CA TYR A 200 -5.88 -14.06 -22.50
C TYR A 200 -5.93 -14.63 -23.92
N ASP A 201 -7.08 -15.17 -24.33
CA ASP A 201 -7.32 -15.74 -25.67
C ASP A 201 -8.73 -15.38 -26.17
N PHE A 202 -9.02 -14.08 -26.23
CA PHE A 202 -10.29 -13.54 -26.72
C PHE A 202 -10.05 -12.25 -27.52
N LYS A 203 -11.06 -11.83 -28.28
CA LYS A 203 -11.07 -10.58 -29.07
C LYS A 203 -12.02 -9.55 -28.45
N PRO A 204 -11.94 -8.27 -28.85
CA PRO A 204 -12.91 -7.28 -28.40
C PRO A 204 -14.35 -7.73 -28.65
N GLY A 205 -15.20 -7.52 -27.65
CA GLY A 205 -16.61 -7.91 -27.60
C GLY A 205 -16.89 -9.39 -27.43
N GLN A 206 -15.88 -10.18 -27.04
CA GLN A 206 -16.04 -11.57 -26.65
C GLN A 206 -15.85 -11.71 -25.15
N GLY A 207 -16.59 -12.65 -24.54
CA GLY A 207 -16.33 -13.08 -23.17
C GLY A 207 -15.12 -13.99 -23.08
N GLY A 208 -14.48 -13.99 -21.92
CA GLY A 208 -13.27 -14.79 -21.69
C GLY A 208 -12.59 -14.49 -20.36
N LYS A 209 -11.51 -15.22 -20.10
CA LYS A 209 -10.70 -15.03 -18.90
C LYS A 209 -9.42 -14.28 -19.21
N LEU A 210 -9.13 -13.30 -18.37
CA LEU A 210 -7.90 -12.52 -18.37
C LEU A 210 -7.14 -12.78 -17.07
N THR A 211 -5.84 -13.02 -17.20
CA THR A 211 -4.88 -12.98 -16.10
C THR A 211 -3.96 -11.78 -16.33
N LEU A 212 -3.86 -10.91 -15.34
CA LEU A 212 -2.94 -9.79 -15.31
C LEU A 212 -2.03 -9.94 -14.09
N GLU A 213 -0.74 -9.97 -14.35
CA GLU A 213 0.29 -9.86 -13.32
C GLU A 213 1.02 -8.53 -13.47
N PHE A 214 1.25 -7.85 -12.36
CA PHE A 214 2.08 -6.66 -12.36
C PHE A 214 2.73 -6.42 -11.01
N TRP A 215 3.75 -5.58 -10.99
CA TRP A 215 4.21 -4.97 -9.76
C TRP A 215 4.43 -3.48 -9.95
N ILE A 216 4.36 -2.76 -8.83
CA ILE A 216 4.63 -1.33 -8.74
C ILE A 216 5.51 -1.05 -7.52
N THR A 217 6.27 0.03 -7.60
CA THR A 217 6.92 0.68 -6.46
C THR A 217 5.96 1.74 -5.90
N PRO A 218 5.54 1.67 -4.63
CA PRO A 218 4.76 2.72 -3.99
C PRO A 218 5.66 3.90 -3.56
N PHE A 219 5.10 5.10 -3.55
CA PHE A 219 5.83 6.32 -3.20
C PHE A 219 5.16 7.12 -2.08
N ASP A 220 5.97 7.57 -1.12
CA ASP A 220 5.62 8.63 -0.18
C ASP A 220 5.78 10.02 -0.86
N TYR A 221 6.26 10.10 -2.10
CA TYR A 221 6.11 11.27 -2.97
C TYR A 221 6.50 10.90 -4.40
N ALA A 222 5.64 11.21 -5.38
CA ALA A 222 5.95 11.04 -6.79
C ALA A 222 5.37 12.21 -7.60
N GLY A 223 6.21 13.22 -7.89
CA GLY A 223 5.85 14.32 -8.78
C GLY A 223 6.35 14.10 -10.21
N ASN A 224 6.18 15.10 -11.07
CA ASN A 224 6.66 15.06 -12.46
C ASN A 224 8.19 14.89 -12.59
N ASP A 225 8.98 15.29 -11.58
CA ASP A 225 10.43 15.10 -11.53
C ASP A 225 10.77 13.83 -10.69
N PRO A 226 11.23 12.73 -11.32
CA PRO A 226 11.57 11.49 -10.63
C PRO A 226 12.71 11.65 -9.62
N SER A 227 13.60 12.63 -9.79
CA SER A 227 14.78 12.80 -8.91
C SER A 227 14.40 13.23 -7.49
N ARG A 228 13.18 13.74 -7.32
CA ARG A 228 12.60 14.15 -6.05
C ARG A 228 11.70 13.09 -5.43
N ALA A 229 11.44 12.00 -6.14
CA ALA A 229 10.54 10.96 -5.67
C ALA A 229 11.09 10.30 -4.40
N ILE A 230 10.17 9.94 -3.50
CA ILE A 230 10.48 9.26 -2.25
C ILE A 230 9.69 7.96 -2.28
N GLU A 231 10.38 6.83 -2.47
CA GLU A 231 9.72 5.53 -2.38
C GLU A 231 9.22 5.30 -0.95
N SER A 232 8.01 4.77 -0.81
CA SER A 232 7.47 4.38 0.49
C SER A 232 8.28 3.25 1.07
N ILE A 233 8.49 3.20 2.39
CA ILE A 233 9.17 2.05 3.00
C ILE A 233 8.13 1.00 3.44
N LEU A 234 8.23 -0.21 2.87
CA LEU A 234 7.39 -1.35 3.22
C LEU A 234 8.02 -2.22 4.33
N THR A 235 7.29 -2.44 5.42
CA THR A 235 7.74 -3.26 6.56
C THR A 235 6.65 -4.21 7.05
N GLU A 236 7.08 -5.32 7.66
CA GLU A 236 6.15 -6.31 8.23
C GLU A 236 5.21 -5.65 9.26
N ASN A 237 3.95 -6.01 9.20
CA ASN A 237 2.83 -5.51 9.99
C ASN A 237 2.41 -4.05 9.74
N LYS A 238 3.06 -3.32 8.83
CA LYS A 238 2.60 -1.99 8.39
C LYS A 238 1.27 -2.13 7.66
N ASN A 239 0.35 -1.21 7.93
CA ASN A 239 -0.83 -1.02 7.10
C ASN A 239 -0.49 -0.06 5.96
N ILE A 240 -0.93 -0.40 4.75
CA ILE A 240 -0.95 0.48 3.59
C ILE A 240 -2.40 0.71 3.16
N GLY A 241 -2.69 1.83 2.52
CA GLY A 241 -3.98 2.11 1.90
C GLY A 241 -4.00 1.53 0.48
N LEU A 242 -4.91 0.60 0.21
CA LEU A 242 -5.22 0.20 -1.15
C LEU A 242 -6.72 0.32 -1.41
N CYS A 243 -7.06 0.66 -2.64
CA CYS A 243 -8.42 0.55 -3.15
C CYS A 243 -8.35 0.26 -4.64
N TRP A 244 -9.41 -0.34 -5.17
CA TRP A 244 -9.56 -0.42 -6.61
C TRP A 244 -11.01 -0.36 -7.04
N ALA A 245 -11.21 -0.13 -8.33
CA ALA A 245 -12.47 -0.37 -8.99
C ALA A 245 -12.31 -1.14 -10.29
N ILE A 246 -13.39 -1.83 -10.68
CA ILE A 246 -13.56 -2.44 -11.99
C ILE A 246 -14.54 -1.61 -12.77
N ILE A 247 -14.11 -1.07 -13.90
CA ILE A 247 -14.97 -0.37 -14.85
C ILE A 247 -15.24 -1.35 -15.99
N ASP A 248 -16.50 -1.72 -16.13
CA ASP A 248 -16.99 -2.80 -16.99
C ASP A 248 -17.83 -2.21 -18.13
N TYR A 249 -17.45 -2.46 -19.39
CA TYR A 249 -18.07 -1.92 -20.60
C TYR A 249 -18.53 -3.03 -21.55
N ASP A 250 -19.84 -3.18 -21.72
CA ASP A 250 -20.40 -4.21 -22.63
C ASP A 250 -20.66 -3.71 -24.07
N ASP A 251 -20.30 -2.48 -24.43
CA ASP A 251 -20.60 -1.91 -25.75
C ASP A 251 -19.67 -0.75 -26.12
N VAL A 252 -18.90 -0.97 -27.19
CA VAL A 252 -17.96 0.02 -27.74
C VAL A 252 -18.63 1.32 -28.23
N ASN A 253 -19.92 1.26 -28.56
CA ASN A 253 -20.64 2.42 -29.08
C ASN A 253 -21.35 3.22 -27.98
N LYS A 254 -21.41 2.69 -26.75
CA LYS A 254 -21.98 3.42 -25.62
C LYS A 254 -20.88 4.21 -24.93
N THR A 255 -21.19 5.42 -24.50
CA THR A 255 -20.25 6.22 -23.69
C THR A 255 -20.27 5.86 -22.21
N GLU A 256 -21.28 5.11 -21.77
CA GLU A 256 -21.47 4.72 -20.38
C GLU A 256 -21.02 3.28 -20.17
N ASN A 257 -20.34 3.03 -19.05
CA ASN A 257 -20.06 1.68 -18.58
C ASN A 257 -21.33 0.90 -18.21
N ASN A 258 -21.23 -0.42 -18.25
CA ASN A 258 -22.21 -1.35 -17.71
C ASN A 258 -22.15 -1.39 -16.17
N GLY A 259 -20.94 -1.38 -15.61
CA GLY A 259 -20.71 -1.43 -14.16
C GLY A 259 -19.53 -0.58 -13.71
N PHE A 260 -19.62 -0.07 -12.48
CA PHE A 260 -18.48 0.53 -11.77
C PHE A 260 -18.38 -0.09 -10.38
N TRP A 261 -17.62 -1.17 -10.26
CA TRP A 261 -17.51 -1.97 -9.06
C TRP A 261 -16.37 -1.48 -8.19
N ASN A 262 -16.67 -0.89 -7.04
CA ASN A 262 -15.67 -0.33 -6.14
C ASN A 262 -15.38 -1.29 -4.98
N LEU A 263 -14.12 -1.33 -4.56
CA LEU A 263 -13.77 -1.86 -3.25
C LEU A 263 -14.13 -0.88 -2.12
N SER A 264 -14.21 0.44 -2.36
CA SER A 264 -14.62 1.51 -1.41
C SER A 264 -16.07 1.97 -1.57
N LYS A 265 -16.82 2.22 -0.47
CA LYS A 265 -18.30 2.34 -0.47
C LYS A 265 -18.82 3.56 -1.23
N GLU A 266 -17.89 4.30 -1.78
CA GLU A 266 -18.07 5.56 -2.46
C GLU A 266 -17.13 5.59 -3.67
N HIS A 267 -17.68 5.94 -4.83
CA HIS A 267 -16.96 6.25 -6.08
C HIS A 267 -16.28 7.62 -5.98
N LYS A 268 -15.34 7.72 -5.06
CA LYS A 268 -14.46 8.89 -4.85
C LYS A 268 -13.00 8.49 -4.66
N MET A 269 -12.73 7.20 -4.49
CA MET A 269 -11.39 6.67 -4.23
C MET A 269 -10.39 7.05 -5.31
N TYR A 270 -10.82 7.18 -6.58
CA TYR A 270 -9.99 7.57 -7.72
C TYR A 270 -9.27 8.93 -7.55
N GLY A 271 -9.72 9.76 -6.60
CA GLY A 271 -9.05 11.01 -6.32
C GLY A 271 -9.00 11.42 -4.86
N ASN A 272 -9.44 10.55 -3.95
CA ASN A 272 -9.36 10.76 -2.52
C ASN A 272 -9.02 9.45 -1.77
N ALA A 273 -7.79 9.38 -1.29
CA ALA A 273 -7.22 8.21 -0.63
C ALA A 273 -7.82 7.94 0.76
N SER A 274 -8.60 8.87 1.33
CA SER A 274 -9.40 8.61 2.53
C SER A 274 -10.44 7.50 2.32
N TYR A 275 -10.75 7.15 1.09
CA TYR A 275 -11.63 6.02 0.77
C TYR A 275 -10.89 4.69 0.62
N SER A 276 -9.56 4.69 0.76
CA SER A 276 -8.77 3.46 0.76
C SER A 276 -9.04 2.60 2.00
N LEU A 277 -8.75 1.32 1.84
CA LEU A 277 -8.89 0.33 2.90
C LEU A 277 -7.51 -0.10 3.41
N PRO A 278 -7.41 -0.46 4.70
CA PRO A 278 -6.16 -0.95 5.25
C PRO A 278 -5.83 -2.36 4.73
N PHE A 279 -4.67 -2.47 4.11
CA PHE A 279 -4.03 -3.72 3.72
C PHE A 279 -2.79 -3.93 4.59
N LYS A 280 -2.80 -4.97 5.42
CA LYS A 280 -1.69 -5.27 6.32
C LYS A 280 -0.62 -6.08 5.60
N LEU A 281 0.61 -5.56 5.55
CA LEU A 281 1.78 -6.30 5.08
C LEU A 281 2.07 -7.44 6.05
N MET A 282 1.70 -8.66 5.70
CA MET A 282 1.88 -9.80 6.60
C MET A 282 3.36 -10.18 6.69
N PRO A 283 3.84 -10.64 7.86
CA PRO A 283 5.15 -11.26 7.95
C PRO A 283 5.18 -12.60 7.19
N LEU A 284 6.39 -13.09 6.92
CA LEU A 284 6.60 -14.36 6.24
C LEU A 284 5.87 -15.49 6.97
N GLU A 285 5.14 -16.34 6.24
CA GLU A 285 4.40 -17.43 6.86
C GLU A 285 5.35 -18.47 7.46
N ASN A 286 4.91 -19.12 8.54
CA ASN A 286 5.75 -20.04 9.32
C ASN A 286 6.35 -21.17 8.48
N GLN A 287 5.64 -21.66 7.46
CA GLN A 287 6.14 -22.71 6.57
C GLN A 287 7.33 -22.27 5.69
N PHE A 288 7.53 -20.97 5.52
CA PHE A 288 8.67 -20.41 4.78
C PHE A 288 9.78 -19.90 5.68
N LYS A 289 9.53 -19.82 6.99
CA LYS A 289 10.55 -19.47 7.98
C LYS A 289 11.43 -20.68 8.27
N LYS A 290 12.72 -20.43 8.43
CA LYS A 290 13.61 -21.41 9.06
C LYS A 290 13.30 -21.45 10.56
N ASP A 291 13.39 -22.63 11.16
CA ASP A 291 13.18 -22.80 12.60
C ASP A 291 14.19 -22.02 13.45
N ILE A 292 15.40 -21.87 12.92
CA ILE A 292 16.48 -21.05 13.47
C ILE A 292 17.35 -20.56 12.31
N GLU A 293 17.68 -19.27 12.29
CA GLU A 293 18.53 -18.68 11.25
C GLU A 293 19.48 -17.66 11.84
N ALA A 294 20.78 -17.90 11.67
CA ALA A 294 21.82 -16.97 12.08
C ALA A 294 21.81 -15.75 11.16
N LYS A 295 21.64 -14.56 11.74
CA LYS A 295 21.77 -13.28 11.05
C LYS A 295 22.49 -12.33 11.98
N TRP A 296 23.31 -11.46 11.42
CA TRP A 296 24.01 -10.47 12.21
C TRP A 296 24.49 -9.31 11.37
N SER A 297 24.71 -8.18 12.04
CA SER A 297 25.32 -6.98 11.49
C SER A 297 26.44 -6.48 12.40
N PHE A 298 27.19 -5.47 11.94
CA PHE A 298 28.28 -4.89 12.72
C PHE A 298 28.39 -3.39 12.44
N LYS A 299 29.02 -2.68 13.37
CA LYS A 299 29.39 -1.27 13.21
C LYS A 299 30.82 -1.08 13.71
N VAL A 300 31.69 -0.52 12.87
CA VAL A 300 33.01 -0.06 13.32
C VAL A 300 32.78 1.15 14.23
N VAL A 301 32.99 0.97 15.53
CA VAL A 301 32.75 2.03 16.53
C VAL A 301 33.95 2.95 16.67
N ASN A 302 35.16 2.41 16.48
CA ASN A 302 36.38 3.20 16.48
C ASN A 302 37.42 2.57 15.55
N MET A 303 37.65 3.22 14.41
CA MET A 303 38.61 2.71 13.42
C MET A 303 40.05 2.69 13.97
N VAL A 304 40.46 3.75 14.66
CA VAL A 304 41.84 3.89 15.18
C VAL A 304 42.16 2.84 16.24
N LYS A 305 41.19 2.52 17.10
CA LYS A 305 41.31 1.45 18.10
C LYS A 305 41.01 0.06 17.54
N ARG A 306 40.51 -0.02 16.30
CA ARG A 306 40.00 -1.24 15.64
C ARG A 306 38.92 -1.94 16.44
N GLU A 307 38.01 -1.14 16.97
CA GLU A 307 36.90 -1.58 17.80
C GLU A 307 35.63 -1.68 16.96
N VAL A 308 34.95 -2.83 17.04
CA VAL A 308 33.77 -3.18 16.24
C VAL A 308 32.70 -3.72 17.18
N ALA A 309 31.49 -3.16 17.11
CA ALA A 309 30.31 -3.70 17.77
C ALA A 309 29.58 -4.65 16.82
N PHE A 310 29.21 -5.82 17.32
CA PHE A 310 28.45 -6.84 16.60
C PHE A 310 27.03 -6.93 17.16
N PHE A 311 26.06 -7.12 16.27
CA PHE A 311 24.65 -7.20 16.60
C PHE A 311 24.06 -8.50 16.07
N ASP A 312 23.49 -9.29 16.98
CA ASP A 312 22.68 -10.44 16.63
C ASP A 312 21.33 -9.97 16.04
N GLU A 313 21.01 -10.49 14.87
CA GLU A 313 19.74 -10.26 14.16
C GLU A 313 19.04 -11.60 13.86
N SER A 314 19.51 -12.67 14.50
CA SER A 314 19.09 -14.03 14.23
C SER A 314 17.61 -14.24 14.54
N GLU A 315 17.00 -15.18 13.81
CA GLU A 315 15.60 -15.55 13.97
C GLU A 315 15.47 -16.93 14.61
N GLY A 316 14.39 -17.14 15.36
CA GLY A 316 14.09 -18.37 16.10
C GLY A 316 14.33 -18.24 17.62
N GLU A 317 14.05 -19.31 18.36
CA GLU A 317 14.37 -19.40 19.79
C GLU A 317 15.86 -19.76 19.93
N ILE A 318 16.64 -18.92 20.62
CA ILE A 318 18.10 -19.03 20.71
C ILE A 318 18.53 -19.11 22.17
N ASN A 319 19.36 -20.11 22.50
CA ASN A 319 19.85 -20.37 23.84
C ASN A 319 21.33 -20.00 24.02
N SER A 320 22.12 -19.95 22.94
CA SER A 320 23.54 -19.61 23.02
C SER A 320 24.08 -19.07 21.70
N TRP A 321 25.05 -18.15 21.81
CA TRP A 321 25.82 -17.55 20.73
C TRP A 321 27.29 -17.95 20.85
N ASP A 322 27.96 -18.10 19.72
CA ASP A 322 29.39 -18.37 19.61
C ASP A 322 29.93 -17.58 18.42
N TRP A 323 30.66 -16.52 18.72
CA TRP A 323 31.31 -15.64 17.76
C TRP A 323 32.75 -16.08 17.57
N ASP A 324 33.17 -16.26 16.32
CA ASP A 324 34.58 -16.33 15.92
C ASP A 324 34.90 -15.07 15.10
N PHE A 325 35.82 -14.25 15.60
CA PHE A 325 36.17 -12.99 14.97
C PHE A 325 37.20 -13.15 13.85
N GLY A 326 37.71 -14.36 13.59
CA GLY A 326 38.68 -14.63 12.53
C GLY A 326 40.10 -14.17 12.84
N ASP A 327 40.36 -13.69 14.06
CA ASP A 327 41.69 -13.32 14.58
C ASP A 327 42.20 -14.30 15.67
N GLY A 328 41.50 -15.44 15.82
CA GLY A 328 41.78 -16.45 16.83
C GLY A 328 41.10 -16.20 18.19
N THR A 329 40.28 -15.15 18.32
CA THR A 329 39.50 -14.88 19.52
C THR A 329 38.01 -15.10 19.30
N THR A 330 37.27 -15.38 20.39
CA THR A 330 35.85 -15.71 20.36
C THR A 330 35.05 -15.00 21.46
N ALA A 331 33.72 -14.97 21.34
CA ALA A 331 32.82 -14.49 22.39
C ALA A 331 31.50 -15.26 22.40
N THR A 332 30.89 -15.42 23.58
CA THR A 332 29.56 -16.06 23.74
C THR A 332 28.44 -15.07 24.09
N THR A 333 28.79 -13.80 24.29
CA THR A 333 27.82 -12.72 24.50
C THR A 333 27.04 -12.47 23.21
N GLN A 334 25.74 -12.23 23.30
CA GLN A 334 24.87 -12.03 22.13
C GLN A 334 25.36 -10.88 21.22
N ASN A 335 25.65 -9.71 21.80
CA ASN A 335 26.09 -8.51 21.09
C ASN A 335 27.48 -8.04 21.59
N PRO A 336 28.59 -8.67 21.18
CA PRO A 336 29.91 -8.33 21.69
C PRO A 336 30.46 -7.05 21.05
N ILE A 337 31.32 -6.36 21.79
CA ILE A 337 32.27 -5.39 21.23
C ILE A 337 33.64 -6.07 21.21
N HIS A 338 34.27 -6.10 20.04
CA HIS A 338 35.58 -6.72 19.85
C HIS A 338 36.62 -5.70 19.40
N GLN A 339 37.84 -5.83 19.91
CA GLN A 339 38.97 -5.00 19.53
C GLN A 339 40.04 -5.85 18.83
N TYR A 340 40.26 -5.58 17.53
CA TYR A 340 41.27 -6.29 16.76
C TYR A 340 42.68 -5.77 17.04
N LYS A 341 43.62 -6.68 17.25
CA LYS A 341 45.03 -6.33 17.48
C LYS A 341 45.69 -5.75 16.24
N GLU A 342 45.42 -6.35 15.09
CA GLU A 342 46.04 -6.00 13.81
C GLU A 342 45.05 -5.36 12.83
N ALA A 343 45.56 -4.53 11.93
CA ALA A 343 44.81 -4.09 10.77
C ALA A 343 44.58 -5.28 9.82
N GLY A 344 43.43 -5.34 9.17
CA GLY A 344 43.12 -6.47 8.30
C GLY A 344 41.67 -6.57 7.88
N LYS A 345 41.38 -7.66 7.17
CA LYS A 345 40.03 -8.09 6.79
C LYS A 345 39.78 -9.46 7.41
N TYR A 346 38.64 -9.62 8.05
CA TYR A 346 38.37 -10.78 8.89
C TYR A 346 37.19 -11.59 8.36
N VAL A 347 37.29 -12.91 8.49
CA VAL A 347 36.15 -13.82 8.30
C VAL A 347 35.50 -13.99 9.67
N VAL A 348 34.37 -13.33 9.88
CA VAL A 348 33.65 -13.39 11.16
C VAL A 348 32.50 -14.38 11.02
N ILE A 349 32.31 -15.21 12.04
CA ILE A 349 31.30 -16.25 12.08
C ILE A 349 30.47 -16.07 13.34
N LEU A 350 29.15 -16.03 13.19
CA LEU A 350 28.22 -16.25 14.30
C LEU A 350 27.62 -17.65 14.16
N LYS A 351 27.77 -18.47 15.19
CA LYS A 351 27.05 -19.73 15.37
C LYS A 351 26.06 -19.59 16.52
N ILE A 352 24.82 -19.99 16.27
CA ILE A 352 23.75 -19.99 17.27
C ILE A 352 23.21 -21.39 17.48
N LYS A 353 22.70 -21.65 18.69
CA LYS A 353 22.01 -22.89 19.04
C LYS A 353 20.73 -22.56 19.80
N GLY A 354 19.66 -23.25 19.45
CA GLY A 354 18.36 -23.20 20.08
C GLY A 354 17.75 -24.59 20.26
N PRO A 355 16.55 -24.70 20.82
CA PRO A 355 15.88 -25.98 21.01
C PRO A 355 15.55 -26.68 19.68
N LYS A 356 15.37 -25.90 18.60
CA LYS A 356 15.06 -26.41 17.27
C LYS A 356 16.28 -26.66 16.37
N GLY A 357 17.51 -26.52 16.89
CA GLY A 357 18.74 -26.85 16.17
C GLY A 357 19.83 -25.79 16.27
N THR A 358 20.68 -25.73 15.24
CA THR A 358 21.77 -24.76 15.14
C THR A 358 21.79 -24.09 13.78
N SER A 359 22.23 -22.83 13.73
CA SER A 359 22.51 -22.13 12.48
C SER A 359 23.84 -21.40 12.59
N GLN A 360 24.47 -21.13 11.45
CA GLN A 360 25.71 -20.36 11.37
C GLN A 360 25.67 -19.40 10.19
N LEU A 361 26.21 -18.20 10.36
CA LEU A 361 26.41 -17.23 9.28
C LEU A 361 27.83 -16.66 9.36
N SER A 362 28.59 -16.85 8.28
CA SER A 362 29.90 -16.23 8.10
C SER A 362 29.81 -15.03 7.15
N LYS A 363 30.42 -13.91 7.51
CA LYS A 363 30.69 -12.81 6.57
C LYS A 363 32.20 -12.78 6.30
N VAL A 364 32.56 -12.93 5.03
CA VAL A 364 33.94 -13.09 4.58
C VAL A 364 34.50 -11.73 4.20
N TRP A 365 35.42 -11.21 5.02
CA TRP A 365 36.15 -9.96 4.79
C TRP A 365 35.31 -8.67 4.82
N ASP A 366 34.03 -8.74 5.20
CA ASP A 366 33.17 -7.58 5.43
C ASP A 366 33.69 -6.71 6.58
N VAL A 367 34.18 -7.35 7.65
CA VAL A 367 34.79 -6.64 8.77
C VAL A 367 36.22 -6.30 8.42
N ALA A 368 36.47 -5.02 8.18
CA ALA A 368 37.78 -4.47 7.87
C ALA A 368 38.12 -3.30 8.80
N VAL A 369 39.34 -3.31 9.33
CA VAL A 369 39.85 -2.29 10.27
C VAL A 369 41.28 -1.89 9.90
N LYS A 370 41.68 -0.66 10.23
CA LYS A 370 43.00 -0.10 9.90
C LYS A 370 43.68 0.56 11.09
#